data_AF-A0A5C8K122-F1
#
_entry.id   AF-A0A5C8K122-F1
#
_cell.length_a   1.000
_cell.length_b   1.000
_cell.length_c   1.000
_cell.angle_alpha   90.00
_cell.angle_beta   90.00
_cell.angle_gamma   90.00
#
_symmetry.space_group_name_H-M   'P 1'
#
loop_
_entity.id
_entity.type
_entity.pdbx_description
1 polymer ?
#
loop_
_entity_poly.entity_id
_entity_poly.type
_entity_poly.pdbx_seq_one_letter_code
_entity_poly.pdbx_strand_id
1 'polypeptide(L)' 'MSPIQKYAIGAGVAVLFSWIFLPGWLTLLVVLGVVAAPVVGYFMLDPSQRERLKRARRRGIGR' A
#
# COMPACT_ATOMS: atom_id res chain seq x y z
N MET A 1 -9.78 -0.86 -15.25
CA MET A 1 -9.10 -0.40 -14.01
C MET A 1 -7.90 -1.28 -13.76
N SER A 2 -6.73 -0.71 -13.51
CA SER A 2 -5.54 -1.49 -13.15
C SER A 2 -5.72 -2.15 -11.77
N PRO A 3 -5.05 -3.29 -11.49
CA PRO A 3 -5.08 -3.88 -10.16
C PRO A 3 -4.71 -2.88 -9.05
N ILE A 4 -3.73 -2.01 -9.31
CA ILE A 4 -3.28 -0.95 -8.39
C ILE A 4 -4.44 0.03 -8.09
N GLN A 5 -5.21 0.45 -9.10
CA GLN A 5 -6.37 1.32 -8.88
C GLN A 5 -7.43 0.64 -8.02
N LYS A 6 -7.70 -0.65 -8.24
CA LYS A 6 -8.65 -1.42 -7.43
C LYS A 6 -8.20 -1.50 -5.97
N TYR A 7 -6.91 -1.75 -5.73
CA TYR A 7 -6.36 -1.78 -4.37
C TYR A 7 -6.39 -0.40 -3.70
N ALA A 8 -6.05 0.67 -4.43
CA ALA A 8 -6.10 2.02 -3.88
C ALA A 8 -7.53 2.41 -3.46
N ILE A 9 -8.52 2.10 -4.31
CA ILE A 9 -9.94 2.34 -4.00
C ILE A 9 -10.37 1.49 -2.81
N GLY A 10 -10.05 0.19 -2.80
CA GLY A 10 -10.40 -0.71 -1.69
C GLY A 10 -9.80 -0.27 -0.36
N ALA A 11 -8.53 0.16 -0.35
CA ALA A 11 -7.86 0.70 0.83
C ALA A 11 -8.53 2.01 1.31
N GLY A 12 -8.88 2.91 0.38
CA GLY A 12 -9.60 4.14 0.71
C GLY A 12 -10.98 3.86 1.32
N VAL A 13 -11.74 2.93 0.72
CA VAL A 13 -13.04 2.50 1.26
C VAL A 13 -12.88 1.89 2.65
N ALA A 14 -11.87 1.03 2.87
CA ALA A 14 -11.62 0.44 4.19
C ALA A 14 -11.32 1.52 5.26
N VAL A 15 -10.52 2.53 4.93
CA VAL A 15 -10.26 3.67 5.84
C VAL A 15 -11.55 4.44 6.15
N LEU A 16 -12.35 4.76 5.13
CA LEU A 16 -13.63 5.49 5.33
C LEU A 16 -14.61 4.69 6.17
N PHE A 17 -14.75 3.39 5.92
CA PHE A 17 -15.64 2.53 6.69
C PHE A 17 -15.12 2.35 8.13
N SER A 18 -13.80 2.31 8.32
CA SER A 18 -13.23 2.21 9.67
C SER A 18 -13.59 3.40 10.57
N TRP A 19 -13.86 4.58 10.03
CA TRP A 19 -14.36 5.73 10.80
C TRP A 19 -15.81 5.55 11.27
N ILE A 20 -16.62 4.76 10.55
CA ILE A 20 -18.03 4.52 10.86
C ILE A 20 -18.17 3.37 11.87
N PHE A 21 -17.39 2.31 11.69
CA PHE A 21 -17.57 1.05 12.41
C PHE A 21 -16.61 0.84 13.58
N LEU A 22 -15.48 1.55 13.64
CA LEU A 22 -14.46 1.32 14.66
C LEU A 22 -14.32 2.54 15.58
N PRO A 23 -13.94 2.32 16.86
CA PRO A 23 -13.50 3.41 17.72
C PRO A 23 -12.25 4.08 17.14
N GLY A 24 -12.10 5.39 17.35
CA GLY A 24 -11.09 6.21 16.66
C GLY A 24 -9.64 5.72 16.78
N TRP A 25 -9.27 5.05 17.87
CA TRP A 25 -7.93 4.45 18.00
C TRP A 25 -7.72 3.24 17.08
N LEU A 26 -8.75 2.43 16.83
CA LEU A 26 -8.69 1.34 15.84
C LEU A 26 -8.67 1.91 14.42
N THR A 27 -9.45 2.94 14.15
CA THR A 27 -9.41 3.69 12.88
C THR A 27 -8.00 4.21 12.62
N LEU A 28 -7.32 4.76 13.63
CA LEU A 28 -5.93 5.20 13.53
C LEU A 28 -5.00 4.03 13.16
N LEU A 29 -5.16 2.86 13.78
CA LEU A 29 -4.37 1.68 13.43
C LEU A 29 -4.62 1.21 12.00
N VAL A 30 -5.86 1.28 11.48
CA VAL A 30 -6.18 0.96 10.08
C VAL A 30 -5.46 1.92 9.13
N VAL A 31 -5.53 3.22 9.40
CA VAL A 31 -4.84 4.25 8.59
C VAL A 31 -3.33 4.00 8.59
N LEU A 32 -2.74 3.80 9.77
CA LEU A 32 -1.32 3.50 9.90
C LEU A 32 -0.94 2.22 9.16
N GLY A 33 -1.74 1.17 9.28
CA GLY A 33 -1.54 -0.10 8.57
C GLY A 33 -1.53 0.09 7.05
N VAL A 34 -2.52 0.79 6.50
CA VAL A 34 -2.61 1.06 5.06
C VAL A 34 -1.41 1.88 4.55
N VAL A 35 -0.99 2.91 5.30
CA VAL A 35 0.14 3.76 4.91
C VAL A 35 1.49 3.05 5.07
N ALA A 36 1.66 2.25 6.13
CA ALA A 36 2.90 1.55 6.42
C ALA A 36 3.07 0.25 5.60
N ALA A 37 1.97 -0.38 5.15
CA ALA A 37 1.97 -1.61 4.38
C ALA A 37 2.98 -1.66 3.22
N PRO A 38 3.08 -0.68 2.31
CA PRO A 38 4.06 -0.72 1.23
C PRO A 38 5.51 -0.68 1.72
N VAL A 39 5.78 0.04 2.82
CA VAL A 39 7.12 0.11 3.43
C VAL A 39 7.48 -1.23 4.04
N VAL A 40 6.59 -1.79 4.86
CA VAL A 40 6.76 -3.12 5.46
C VAL A 40 6.91 -4.18 4.37
N GLY A 41 6.04 -4.16 3.36
CA GLY A 41 6.11 -5.06 2.22
C GLY A 41 7.45 -4.98 1.49
N TYR A 42 7.99 -3.78 1.27
CA TYR A 42 9.32 -3.61 0.69
C TYR A 42 10.43 -4.22 1.57
N PHE A 43 10.33 -4.06 2.89
CA PHE A 43 11.28 -4.65 3.84
C PHE A 43 11.17 -6.17 3.94
N MET A 44 10.03 -6.75 3.62
CA MET A 44 9.82 -8.21 3.54
C MET A 44 10.33 -8.84 2.24
N LEU A 45 10.62 -8.04 1.20
CA LEU A 45 11.13 -8.58 -0.07
C LEU A 45 12.55 -9.14 0.09
N ASP A 46 12.87 -10.20 -0.65
CA ASP A 46 14.25 -10.66 -0.79
C ASP A 46 15.12 -9.65 -1.56
N PRO A 47 16.45 -9.63 -1.36
CA PRO A 47 17.33 -8.75 -2.12
C PRO A 47 17.14 -8.84 -3.64
N SER A 48 16.92 -10.05 -4.18
CA SER A 48 16.67 -10.30 -5.60
C SER A 48 15.37 -9.64 -6.10
N GLN A 49 14.31 -9.66 -5.29
CA GLN A 49 13.03 -9.03 -5.59
C GLN A 49 13.14 -7.50 -5.55
N ARG A 50 13.85 -6.95 -4.55
CA ARG A 50 14.09 -5.50 -4.46
C ARG A 50 14.88 -4.98 -5.66
N GLU A 51 15.91 -5.71 -6.10
CA GLU A 51 16.69 -5.32 -7.28
C GLU A 51 15.87 -5.40 -8.58
N ARG A 52 15.01 -6.41 -8.71
CA ARG A 52 14.07 -6.49 -9.84
C ARG A 52 13.10 -5.31 -9.84
N LEU A 53 12.58 -4.92 -8.67
CA LEU A 53 11.69 -3.76 -8.52
C LEU A 53 12.40 -2.45 -8.87
N LYS A 54 13.62 -2.23 -8.39
CA LYS A 54 14.44 -1.05 -8.74
C LYS A 54 14.67 -0.95 -10.25
N ARG A 55 15.02 -2.08 -10.89
CA ARG A 55 15.18 -2.16 -12.35
C ARG A 55 13.89 -1.86 -13.10
N ALA A 56 12.76 -2.44 -12.68
CA ALA A 56 11.46 -2.17 -13.28
C ALA A 56 11.08 -0.68 -13.17
N ARG A 57 11.30 -0.06 -12.00
CA ARG A 57 11.08 1.37 -11.78
C ARG A 57 11.92 2.24 -12.72
N ARG A 58 13.22 1.93 -12.87
CA ARG A 58 14.10 2.67 -13.79
C ARG A 58 13.66 2.60 -15.26
N ARG A 59 13.07 1.49 -15.72
CA ARG A 59 12.57 1.36 -17.10
C ARG A 59 11.31 2.17 -17.41
N GLY A 60 10.58 2.56 -16.36
CA GLY A 60 9.37 3.41 -16.47
C GLY A 60 9.64 4.90 -16.30
N ILE A 61 10.82 5.30 -15.81
CA ILE A 61 11.23 6.71 -15.74
C ILE A 61 11.80 7.09 -17.11
N GLY A 62 11.04 7.83 -17.92
CA GLY A 62 11.41 8.20 -19.29
C GLY A 62 10.50 7.61 -20.39
N ARG A 63 9.40 6.97 -20.00
CA ARG A 63 8.26 6.62 -20.86
C ARG A 63 7.02 7.35 -20.37
#